data_AF-A0AA88M520-F1
#
_entry.id   AF-A0AA88M520-F1
#
_cell.length_a   1.000
_cell.length_b   1.000
_cell.length_c   1.000
_cell.angle_alpha   90.00
_cell.angle_beta   90.00
_cell.angle_gamma   90.00
#
_symmetry.space_group_name_H-M   'P 1'
#
loop_
_entity.id
_entity.type
_entity.pdbx_description
1 polymer ?
#
loop_
_entity_poly.entity_id
_entity_poly.type
_entity_poly.pdbx_seq_one_letter_code
_entity_poly.pdbx_strand_id
1 'polypeptide(L)'
;MASLANLAEQSRALSNVQLSNTPLRVFPDLEERLRFKLLQATDTVLGKLNEKMSSLQSVRDAISNQVFSVFQLYEQNTDSLDLLTVTERSATAPSIADMLEWLQDAERHYRQQFLRRKALLQTLTADSLSLLESAPKRWESLASSSAEDNITDILYKVSFFMES
;
A
#
# COMPACT_ATOMS: atom_id res chain seq x y z
N MET A 1 -6.08 -5.90 -8.40
CA MET A 1 -4.95 -6.36 -9.22
C MET A 1 -5.36 -7.36 -10.31
N ALA A 2 -6.20 -8.36 -10.03
CA ALA A 2 -6.64 -9.35 -11.04
C ALA A 2 -7.14 -8.74 -12.36
N SER A 3 -7.84 -7.60 -12.31
CA SER A 3 -8.28 -6.88 -13.51
C SER A 3 -7.13 -6.45 -14.43
N LEU A 4 -5.97 -6.03 -13.89
CA LEU A 4 -4.80 -5.66 -14.70
C LEU A 4 -4.20 -6.89 -15.41
N ALA A 5 -4.14 -8.02 -14.71
CA ALA A 5 -3.62 -9.24 -15.31
C ALA A 5 -4.50 -9.72 -16.48
N ASN A 6 -5.82 -9.70 -16.28
CA ASN A 6 -6.78 -10.01 -17.33
C ASN A 6 -6.68 -9.05 -18.53
N LEU A 7 -6.51 -7.75 -18.31
CA LEU A 7 -6.34 -6.78 -19.40
C LEU A 7 -5.04 -7.01 -20.18
N ALA A 8 -3.96 -7.37 -19.48
CA ALA A 8 -2.69 -7.68 -20.14
C ALA A 8 -2.74 -8.99 -20.93
N GLU A 9 -3.44 -10.01 -20.43
CA GLU A 9 -3.72 -11.25 -21.15
C GLU A 9 -4.53 -10.96 -22.44
N GLN A 10 -5.56 -10.12 -22.35
CA GLN A 10 -6.34 -9.69 -23.52
C GLN A 10 -5.50 -8.92 -24.55
N SER A 11 -4.64 -8.00 -24.09
CA SER A 11 -3.71 -7.28 -24.97
C SER A 11 -2.73 -8.23 -25.66
N ARG A 12 -2.24 -9.26 -24.97
CA ARG A 12 -1.39 -10.28 -25.59
C ARG A 12 -2.17 -11.14 -26.58
N ALA A 13 -3.38 -11.57 -26.23
CA ALA A 13 -4.23 -12.34 -27.12
C ALA A 13 -4.53 -11.57 -28.42
N LEU A 14 -4.82 -10.27 -28.32
CA LEU A 14 -5.04 -9.40 -29.48
C LEU A 14 -3.79 -9.30 -30.37
N SER A 15 -2.60 -9.20 -29.77
CA SER A 15 -1.33 -9.17 -30.53
C SER A 15 -0.99 -10.50 -31.20
N ASN A 16 -1.46 -11.62 -30.66
CA ASN A 16 -1.19 -12.96 -31.21
C ASN A 16 -2.21 -13.39 -32.28
N VAL A 17 -3.35 -12.71 -32.39
CA VAL A 17 -4.41 -13.03 -33.35
C VAL A 17 -4.23 -12.22 -34.62
N GLN A 18 -4.15 -12.92 -35.76
CA GLN A 18 -4.21 -12.28 -37.08
C GLN A 18 -5.67 -12.05 -37.47
N LEU A 19 -6.24 -10.89 -37.11
CA LEU A 19 -7.66 -10.59 -37.31
C LEU A 19 -8.12 -10.67 -38.77
N SER A 20 -7.23 -10.40 -39.73
CA SER A 20 -7.50 -10.55 -41.17
C SER A 20 -7.83 -12.00 -41.58
N ASN A 21 -7.39 -12.99 -40.81
CA ASN A 21 -7.70 -14.42 -41.02
C ASN A 21 -8.95 -14.88 -40.27
N THR A 22 -9.67 -13.99 -39.61
CA THR A 22 -10.89 -14.31 -38.86
C THR A 22 -12.13 -13.78 -39.59
N PRO A 23 -13.34 -14.26 -39.24
CA PRO A 23 -14.59 -13.66 -39.72
C PRO A 23 -14.74 -12.18 -39.38
N LEU A 24 -13.99 -11.66 -38.40
CA LEU A 24 -14.01 -10.27 -37.97
C LEU A 24 -13.30 -9.31 -38.94
N ARG A 25 -12.62 -9.81 -39.97
CA ARG A 25 -11.94 -9.02 -41.02
C ARG A 25 -12.85 -8.00 -41.73
N VAL A 26 -14.17 -8.17 -41.65
CA VAL A 26 -15.16 -7.24 -42.21
C VAL A 26 -15.17 -5.88 -41.48
N PHE A 27 -14.52 -5.78 -40.32
CA PHE A 27 -14.39 -4.57 -39.54
C PHE A 27 -12.95 -4.03 -39.64
N PRO A 28 -12.66 -3.10 -40.58
CA PRO A 28 -11.28 -2.68 -40.90
C PRO A 28 -10.55 -2.06 -39.70
N ASP A 29 -11.25 -1.30 -38.86
CA ASP A 29 -10.64 -0.59 -37.72
C ASP A 29 -10.75 -1.35 -36.39
N LEU A 30 -11.20 -2.61 -36.42
CA LEU A 30 -11.50 -3.34 -35.19
C LEU A 30 -10.27 -3.51 -34.30
N GLU A 31 -9.12 -3.81 -34.89
CA GLU A 31 -7.87 -4.04 -34.16
C GLU A 31 -7.45 -2.77 -33.39
N GLU A 32 -7.43 -1.63 -34.08
CA GLU A 32 -7.07 -0.33 -33.48
C GLU A 32 -8.06 0.06 -32.38
N ARG A 33 -9.36 -0.14 -32.61
CA ARG A 33 -10.40 0.15 -31.62
C ARG A 33 -10.30 -0.75 -30.40
N LEU A 34 -9.95 -2.03 -30.57
CA LEU A 34 -9.72 -2.94 -29.45
C LEU A 34 -8.47 -2.55 -28.66
N ARG A 35 -7.36 -2.25 -29.33
CA ARG A 35 -6.14 -1.75 -28.66
C ARG A 35 -6.42 -0.48 -27.87
N PHE A 36 -7.11 0.48 -28.47
CA PHE A 36 -7.49 1.72 -27.80
C PHE A 36 -8.35 1.46 -26.56
N LYS A 37 -9.36 0.58 -26.67
CA LYS A 37 -10.20 0.20 -25.52
C LYS A 37 -9.42 -0.50 -24.41
N LEU A 38 -8.50 -1.39 -24.74
CA LEU A 38 -7.65 -2.09 -23.77
C LEU A 38 -6.69 -1.13 -23.05
N LEU A 39 -6.11 -0.18 -23.80
CA LEU A 39 -5.27 0.88 -23.24
C LEU A 39 -6.08 1.74 -22.25
N GLN A 40 -7.24 2.25 -22.69
CA GLN A 40 -8.12 3.07 -21.85
C GLN A 40 -8.58 2.31 -20.59
N ALA A 41 -8.91 1.03 -20.70
CA ALA A 41 -9.29 0.20 -19.57
C ALA A 41 -8.12 0.01 -18.59
N THR A 42 -6.90 -0.18 -19.11
CA THR A 42 -5.68 -0.30 -18.29
C THR A 42 -5.43 0.99 -17.53
N ASP A 43 -5.46 2.14 -18.19
CA ASP A 43 -5.29 3.46 -17.58
C ASP A 43 -6.36 3.73 -16.51
N THR A 44 -7.61 3.36 -16.78
CA THR A 44 -8.71 3.49 -15.81
C THR A 44 -8.45 2.67 -14.55
N VAL A 45 -7.97 1.43 -14.69
CA VAL A 45 -7.67 0.58 -13.52
C VAL A 45 -6.45 1.11 -12.76
N LEU A 46 -5.40 1.56 -13.45
CA LEU A 46 -4.23 2.18 -12.83
C LEU A 46 -4.59 3.48 -12.09
N GLY A 47 -5.46 4.31 -12.66
CA GLY A 47 -6.00 5.51 -12.03
C GLY A 47 -6.71 5.19 -10.71
N LYS A 48 -7.63 4.21 -10.72
CA LYS A 48 -8.32 3.74 -9.50
C LYS A 48 -7.37 3.17 -8.44
N LEU A 49 -6.30 2.50 -8.86
CA LEU A 49 -5.29 2.00 -7.92
C LEU A 49 -4.51 3.16 -7.30
N ASN A 50 -4.20 4.20 -8.07
CA ASN A 50 -3.55 5.40 -7.57
C ASN A 50 -4.44 6.19 -6.59
N GLU A 51 -5.75 6.28 -6.85
CA GLU A 51 -6.72 6.87 -5.91
C GLU A 51 -6.72 6.13 -4.56
N LYS A 52 -6.76 4.79 -4.59
CA LYS A 52 -6.65 3.98 -3.36
C LYS A 52 -5.29 4.14 -2.68
N MET A 53 -4.23 4.35 -3.46
CA MET A 53 -2.89 4.63 -2.94
C MET A 53 -2.86 5.96 -2.17
N SER A 54 -3.62 6.96 -2.59
CA SER A 54 -3.79 8.23 -1.86
C SER A 54 -4.39 8.01 -0.47
N SER A 55 -5.39 7.12 -0.32
CA SER A 55 -5.94 6.77 1.00
C SER A 55 -4.87 6.15 1.92
N LEU A 56 -4.06 5.23 1.41
CA LEU A 56 -2.95 4.65 2.17
C LEU A 56 -1.88 5.71 2.51
N GLN A 57 -1.66 6.68 1.61
CA GLN A 57 -0.80 7.82 1.87
C GLN A 57 -1.30 8.64 3.06
N SER A 58 -2.59 8.96 3.09
CA SER A 58 -3.20 9.72 4.19
C SER A 58 -3.07 9.01 5.54
N VAL A 59 -3.25 7.69 5.58
CA VAL A 59 -3.04 6.89 6.81
C VAL A 59 -1.59 6.98 7.28
N ARG A 60 -0.63 6.78 6.36
CA ARG A 60 0.81 6.94 6.67
C ARG A 60 1.10 8.33 7.22
N ASP A 61 0.61 9.37 6.55
CA ASP A 61 0.87 10.77 6.91
C ASP A 61 0.28 11.12 8.29
N ALA A 62 -0.94 10.66 8.56
CA ALA A 62 -1.57 10.84 9.87
C ALA A 62 -0.76 10.20 11.00
N ILE A 63 -0.29 8.97 10.80
CA ILE A 63 0.51 8.26 11.80
C ILE A 63 1.87 8.93 11.98
N SER A 64 2.58 9.24 10.89
CA SER A 64 3.86 9.95 10.98
C SER A 64 3.73 11.29 11.69
N ASN A 65 2.67 12.07 11.42
CA ASN A 65 2.43 13.33 12.12
C ASN A 65 2.17 13.10 13.61
N GLN A 66 1.36 12.10 13.98
CA GLN A 66 1.07 11.79 15.37
C GLN A 66 2.32 11.35 16.12
N VAL A 67 3.13 10.46 15.53
CA VAL A 67 4.41 10.03 16.12
C VAL A 67 5.34 11.22 16.28
N PHE A 68 5.49 12.05 15.25
CA PHE A 68 6.28 13.28 15.34
C PHE A 68 5.84 14.18 16.50
N SER A 69 4.54 14.44 16.66
CA SER A 69 4.02 15.25 17.75
C SER A 69 4.31 14.66 19.13
N VAL A 70 4.17 13.34 19.29
CA VAL A 70 4.47 12.65 20.56
C VAL A 70 5.96 12.72 20.91
N PHE A 71 6.84 12.52 19.92
CA PHE A 71 8.28 12.64 20.13
C PHE A 71 8.70 14.08 20.45
N GLN A 72 8.09 15.06 19.81
CA GLN A 72 8.33 16.47 20.12
C GLN A 72 7.91 16.81 21.56
N LEU A 73 6.79 16.28 22.04
CA LEU A 73 6.37 16.42 23.44
C LEU A 73 7.34 15.73 24.40
N TYR A 74 7.80 14.52 24.07
CA TYR A 74 8.81 13.82 24.86
C TYR A 74 10.11 14.65 24.97
N GLU A 75 10.62 15.15 23.84
CA GLU A 75 11.83 15.97 23.80
C GLU A 75 11.71 17.25 24.65
N GLN A 76 10.54 17.90 24.63
CA GLN A 76 10.25 19.10 25.45
C GLN A 76 10.25 18.83 26.96
N ASN A 77 10.00 17.58 27.39
CA ASN A 77 9.88 17.21 28.80
C ASN A 77 11.09 16.41 29.31
N THR A 78 12.13 16.22 28.50
CA THR A 78 13.31 15.40 28.84
C THR A 78 13.99 15.85 30.14
N ASP A 79 14.01 17.14 30.45
CA ASP A 79 14.61 17.67 31.69
C ASP A 79 13.82 17.27 32.96
N SER A 80 12.55 16.92 32.80
CA SER A 80 11.64 16.50 33.89
C SER A 80 11.42 14.98 33.94
N LEU A 81 11.81 14.26 32.89
CA LEU A 81 11.62 12.82 32.73
C LEU A 81 12.97 12.12 32.86
N ASP A 82 13.31 11.67 34.06
CA ASP A 82 14.53 10.88 34.26
C ASP A 82 14.39 9.48 33.63
N LEU A 83 15.54 8.84 33.40
CA LEU A 83 15.59 7.53 32.72
C LEU A 83 14.80 6.45 33.47
N LEU A 84 14.76 6.52 34.81
CA LEU A 84 14.01 5.57 35.63
C LEU A 84 12.50 5.72 35.39
N THR A 85 11.99 6.96 35.38
CA THR A 85 10.57 7.25 35.12
C THR A 85 10.16 6.78 33.72
N VAL A 86 11.00 7.00 32.71
CA VAL A 86 10.67 6.64 31.31
C VAL A 86 10.66 5.13 31.07
N THR A 87 11.41 4.37 31.87
CA THR A 87 11.53 2.91 31.77
C THR A 87 10.71 2.15 32.81
N GLU A 88 10.04 2.85 33.73
CA GLU A 88 9.22 2.25 34.77
C GLU A 88 8.01 1.53 34.14
N ARG A 89 7.87 0.26 34.49
CA ARG A 89 6.73 -0.58 34.11
C ARG A 89 5.92 -0.92 35.34
N SER A 90 4.61 -1.02 35.20
CA SER A 90 3.73 -1.51 36.27
C SER A 90 2.98 -2.78 35.84
N ALA A 91 2.28 -3.40 36.78
CA ALA A 91 1.45 -4.56 36.48
C ALA A 91 0.27 -4.24 35.53
N THR A 92 -0.09 -2.95 35.40
CA THR A 92 -1.28 -2.49 34.66
C THR A 92 -0.96 -1.53 33.51
N ALA A 93 0.27 -1.02 33.42
CA ALA A 93 0.67 -0.06 32.41
C ALA A 93 2.10 -0.31 31.91
N PRO A 94 2.33 -0.26 30.58
CA PRO A 94 3.66 -0.32 30.00
C PRO A 94 4.42 0.99 30.29
N SER A 95 5.74 0.98 30.06
CA SER A 95 6.55 2.17 30.25
C SER A 95 6.35 3.18 29.11
N ILE A 96 6.77 4.43 29.31
CA ILE A 96 6.79 5.44 28.26
C ILE A 96 7.68 4.97 27.09
N ALA A 97 8.83 4.35 27.39
CA ALA A 97 9.72 3.79 26.39
C ALA A 97 9.02 2.73 25.52
N ASP A 98 8.23 1.83 26.12
CA ASP A 98 7.50 0.80 25.41
C ASP A 98 6.44 1.40 24.47
N MET A 99 5.69 2.39 24.96
CA MET A 99 4.67 3.07 24.15
C MET A 99 5.29 3.84 22.97
N LEU A 100 6.45 4.48 23.18
CA LEU A 100 7.20 5.16 22.12
C LEU A 100 7.73 4.18 21.07
N GLU A 101 8.25 3.03 21.49
CA GLU A 101 8.68 1.95 20.60
C GLU A 101 7.52 1.45 19.74
N TRP A 102 6.36 1.20 20.36
CA TRP A 102 5.14 0.77 19.67
C TRP A 102 4.68 1.76 18.60
N LEU A 103 4.72 3.06 18.90
CA LEU A 103 4.38 4.11 17.94
C LEU A 103 5.36 4.15 16.76
N GLN A 104 6.67 4.02 17.02
CA GLN A 104 7.68 3.94 15.95
C GLN A 104 7.50 2.70 15.08
N ASP A 105 7.17 1.55 15.67
CA ASP A 105 6.91 0.32 14.94
C ASP A 105 5.69 0.45 14.03
N ALA A 106 4.61 1.06 14.52
CA ALA A 106 3.43 1.38 13.72
C ALA A 106 3.78 2.31 12.55
N GLU A 107 4.50 3.41 12.80
CA GLU A 107 4.95 4.32 11.74
C GLU A 107 5.79 3.60 10.69
N ARG A 108 6.79 2.83 11.14
CA ARG A 108 7.69 2.06 10.28
C ARG A 108 6.90 1.11 9.40
N HIS A 109 5.90 0.42 9.96
CA HIS A 109 5.03 -0.47 9.21
C HIS A 109 4.30 0.28 8.09
N TYR A 110 3.50 1.30 8.39
CA TYR A 110 2.70 2.00 7.38
C TYR A 110 3.57 2.69 6.32
N ARG A 111 4.72 3.24 6.72
CA ARG A 111 5.71 3.79 5.78
C ARG A 111 6.24 2.73 4.82
N GLN A 112 6.61 1.55 5.32
CA GLN A 112 7.09 0.45 4.47
C GLN A 112 5.99 -0.09 3.55
N GLN A 113 4.78 -0.30 4.09
CA GLN A 113 3.62 -0.77 3.33
C GLN A 113 3.27 0.20 2.19
N PHE A 114 3.34 1.51 2.44
CA PHE A 114 3.16 2.55 1.44
C PHE A 114 4.25 2.50 0.36
N LEU A 115 5.52 2.52 0.77
CA LEU A 115 6.65 2.58 -0.16
C LEU A 115 6.71 1.36 -1.08
N ARG A 116 6.53 0.15 -0.54
CA ARG A 116 6.55 -1.10 -1.33
C ARG A 116 5.43 -1.13 -2.37
N ARG A 117 4.20 -0.74 -1.98
CA ARG A 117 3.06 -0.71 -2.90
C ARG A 117 3.21 0.39 -3.95
N LYS A 118 3.67 1.59 -3.56
CA LYS A 118 3.94 2.68 -4.50
C LYS A 118 5.00 2.28 -5.52
N ALA A 119 6.10 1.69 -5.08
CA ALA A 119 7.16 1.21 -5.96
C ALA A 119 6.64 0.17 -6.95
N LEU A 120 5.84 -0.80 -6.49
CA LEU A 120 5.20 -1.77 -7.38
C LEU A 120 4.32 -1.09 -8.43
N LEU A 121 3.42 -0.18 -8.03
CA LEU A 121 2.52 0.51 -8.95
C LEU A 121 3.28 1.35 -9.99
N GLN A 122 4.39 1.98 -9.62
CA GLN A 122 5.24 2.72 -10.56
C GLN A 122 5.89 1.84 -11.63
N THR A 123 6.00 0.53 -11.41
CA THR A 123 6.48 -0.41 -12.42
C THR A 123 5.40 -0.88 -13.41
N LEU A 124 4.13 -0.55 -13.16
CA LEU A 124 3.01 -1.02 -13.96
C LEU A 124 2.65 0.02 -15.03
N THR A 125 3.00 -0.27 -16.27
CA THR A 125 2.64 0.52 -17.44
C THR A 125 1.90 -0.34 -18.47
N ALA A 126 1.09 0.28 -19.33
CA ALA A 126 0.36 -0.42 -20.39
C ALA A 126 1.28 -1.21 -21.34
N ASP A 127 2.51 -0.72 -21.55
CA ASP A 127 3.51 -1.36 -22.40
C ASP A 127 4.15 -2.60 -21.76
N SER A 128 4.07 -2.73 -20.43
CA SER A 128 4.75 -3.76 -19.66
C SER A 128 3.82 -4.95 -19.36
N LEU A 129 3.32 -5.63 -20.39
CA LEU A 129 2.32 -6.70 -20.25
C LEU A 129 2.71 -7.81 -19.26
N SER A 130 3.99 -8.23 -19.23
CA SER A 130 4.48 -9.24 -18.28
C SER A 130 4.42 -8.77 -16.82
N LEU A 131 4.66 -7.48 -16.58
CA LEU A 131 4.56 -6.89 -15.24
C LEU A 131 3.10 -6.74 -14.82
N LEU A 132 2.21 -6.38 -15.75
CA LEU A 132 0.77 -6.30 -15.49
C LEU A 132 0.15 -7.66 -15.17
N GLU A 133 0.55 -8.72 -15.87
CA GLU A 133 0.08 -10.09 -15.59
C GLU A 133 0.57 -10.64 -14.26
N SER A 134 1.82 -10.36 -13.92
CA SER A 134 2.39 -10.78 -12.62
C SER A 134 1.97 -9.87 -11.46
N ALA A 135 1.28 -8.75 -11.73
CA ALA A 135 0.90 -7.76 -10.72
C ALA A 135 0.09 -8.34 -9.54
N PRO A 136 -0.89 -9.25 -9.71
CA PRO A 136 -1.62 -9.85 -8.60
C PRO A 136 -0.71 -10.60 -7.64
N LYS A 137 0.13 -11.51 -8.17
CA LYS A 137 1.08 -12.29 -7.37
C LYS A 137 2.10 -11.41 -6.65
N ARG A 138 2.63 -10.40 -7.35
CA ARG A 138 3.56 -9.43 -6.76
C ARG A 138 2.89 -8.63 -5.65
N TRP A 139 1.65 -8.21 -5.83
CA TRP A 139 0.88 -7.50 -4.81
C TRP A 139 0.61 -8.36 -3.58
N GLU A 140 0.20 -9.61 -3.77
CA GLU A 140 -0.01 -10.57 -2.67
C GLU A 140 1.27 -10.81 -1.88
N SER A 141 2.43 -10.90 -2.54
CA SER A 141 3.72 -11.05 -1.86
C SER A 141 4.12 -9.85 -0.98
N LEU A 142 3.46 -8.69 -1.14
CA LEU A 142 3.66 -7.53 -0.28
C LEU A 142 2.87 -7.62 1.03
N ALA A 143 1.85 -8.47 1.10
CA ALA A 143 1.09 -8.68 2.32
C ALA A 143 1.94 -9.50 3.31
N SER A 144 2.00 -9.03 4.56
CA SER A 144 2.66 -9.74 5.65
C SER A 144 1.67 -9.83 6.80
N SER A 145 0.92 -10.94 6.86
CA SER A 145 -0.13 -11.16 7.87
C SER A 145 0.39 -10.95 9.29
N SER A 146 1.56 -11.51 9.61
CA SER A 146 2.15 -11.41 10.94
C SER A 146 2.49 -9.98 11.37
N ALA A 147 2.85 -9.09 10.45
CA ALA A 147 3.16 -7.70 10.79
C ALA A 147 1.89 -6.87 10.96
N GLU A 148 0.84 -7.18 10.21
CA GLU A 148 -0.45 -6.50 10.31
C GLU A 148 -1.16 -6.84 11.63
N ASP A 149 -1.10 -8.12 12.05
CA ASP A 149 -1.62 -8.58 13.34
C ASP A 149 -0.91 -7.90 14.52
N ASN A 150 0.43 -7.81 14.46
CA ASN A 150 1.23 -7.15 15.49
C ASN A 150 0.92 -5.65 15.61
N ILE A 151 0.83 -4.93 14.48
CA ILE A 151 0.48 -3.50 14.51
C ILE A 151 -0.94 -3.29 15.03
N THR A 152 -1.87 -4.17 14.65
CA THR A 152 -3.25 -4.12 15.15
C THR A 152 -3.30 -4.29 16.67
N ASP A 153 -2.58 -5.27 17.21
CA ASP A 153 -2.46 -5.48 18.67
C ASP A 153 -1.82 -4.28 19.38
N ILE A 154 -0.76 -3.71 18.80
CA ILE A 154 -0.14 -2.48 19.30
C ILE A 154 -1.13 -1.32 19.36
N LEU A 155 -1.87 -1.06 18.27
CA LEU A 155 -2.82 0.04 18.21
C LEU A 155 -3.98 -0.14 19.21
N TYR A 156 -4.43 -1.38 19.44
CA TYR A 156 -5.42 -1.69 20.47
C TYR A 156 -4.90 -1.44 21.89
N LYS A 157 -3.63 -1.78 22.16
CA LYS A 157 -3.00 -1.46 23.46
C LYS A 157 -2.94 0.04 23.67
N VAL A 158 -2.50 0.79 22.65
CA VAL A 158 -2.43 2.26 22.73
C VAL A 158 -3.83 2.87 22.94
N SER A 159 -4.85 2.38 22.24
CA SER A 159 -6.22 2.92 22.40
C SER A 159 -6.77 2.70 23.80
N PHE A 160 -6.51 1.54 24.41
CA PHE A 160 -6.92 1.26 25.79
C PHE A 160 -6.39 2.30 26.79
N PHE A 161 -5.13 2.70 26.63
CA PHE A 161 -4.51 3.72 27.50
C PHE A 161 -4.94 5.16 27.19
N MET A 162 -5.54 5.43 26.02
CA MET A 162 -6.09 6.75 25.70
C MET A 162 -7.53 6.96 26.22
N GLU A 163 -8.26 5.89 26.48
CA GLU A 163 -9.64 5.92 27.00
C GLU A 163 -9.72 5.91 28.54
N SER A 164 -8.57 5.81 29.21
CA SER A 164 -8.41 5.77 30.68
C SER A 164 -8.13 7.15 31.27
#